data_AF-A0A969TET9-F1
#
_entry.id   AF-A0A969TET9-F1
#
_cell.length_a   1.000
_cell.length_b   1.000
_cell.length_c   1.000
_cell.angle_alpha   90.00
_cell.angle_beta   90.00
_cell.angle_gamma   90.00
#
_symmetry.space_group_name_H-M   'P 1'
#
loop_
_entity.id
_entity.type
_entity.pdbx_description
1 polymer ?
#
loop_
_entity_poly.entity_id
_entity_poly.type
_entity_poly.pdbx_seq_one_letter_code
_entity_poly.pdbx_strand_id
1 'polypeptide(L)'
;MAVTSRDMHTTPAWSRSRSPRVRGPMMRPRSIRPFIWFILVIQVAIVIYLLVSQAIGLGQSWIDDLRYGNPRTAHIAGFVGHNEAHNQPSHFFALNLDRQVVVLEFPGGDASNVRTLVGPYLFGADADRHPVMLDLRDVDGDQNVDLLLTVRDEQIAYVNKEGTFRLPTGEEWSTIQQLQP
;
A
#
# COMPACT_ATOMS: atom_id res chain seq x y z
N MET A 1 107.72 -22.12 53.25
CA MET A 1 106.93 -22.62 52.11
C MET A 1 105.46 -22.62 52.50
N ALA A 2 104.63 -22.09 51.59
CA ALA A 2 103.17 -22.22 51.43
C ALA A 2 102.23 -21.96 52.64
N VAL A 3 101.74 -20.72 52.67
CA VAL A 3 100.41 -20.30 53.10
C VAL A 3 99.33 -21.14 52.39
N THR A 4 98.25 -21.56 53.08
CA THR A 4 96.87 -21.32 52.60
C THR A 4 95.87 -21.40 53.76
N SER A 5 95.11 -20.32 53.88
CA SER A 5 93.87 -20.15 54.62
C SER A 5 92.75 -21.00 54.01
N ARG A 6 91.79 -21.45 54.82
CA ARG A 6 90.47 -21.80 54.29
C ARG A 6 89.36 -21.49 55.29
N ASP A 7 88.50 -20.62 54.81
CA ASP A 7 87.55 -19.79 55.52
C ASP A 7 86.35 -20.57 56.10
N MET A 8 85.96 -20.15 57.30
CA MET A 8 84.69 -20.48 57.92
C MET A 8 83.61 -19.56 57.34
N HIS A 9 82.74 -20.10 56.51
CA HIS A 9 81.52 -19.41 56.08
C HIS A 9 80.30 -20.01 56.80
N THR A 10 79.86 -19.36 57.87
CA THR A 10 78.54 -19.57 58.48
C THR A 10 77.54 -18.61 57.86
N THR A 11 76.76 -19.09 56.91
CA THR A 11 75.66 -18.35 56.28
C THR A 11 74.38 -18.61 57.09
N PRO A 12 73.70 -17.59 57.67
CA PRO A 12 72.39 -17.82 58.25
C PRO A 12 71.36 -17.96 57.11
N ALA A 13 70.77 -19.14 56.99
CA ALA A 13 69.69 -19.41 56.05
C ALA A 13 68.42 -18.70 56.51
N TRP A 14 68.18 -17.50 55.96
CA TRP A 14 66.93 -16.77 56.15
C TRP A 14 65.81 -17.47 55.36
N SER A 15 65.03 -18.27 56.09
CA SER A 15 63.79 -18.90 55.62
C SER A 15 62.78 -17.81 55.23
N ARG A 16 62.74 -17.44 53.94
CA ARG A 16 61.64 -16.65 53.38
C ARG A 16 60.44 -17.58 53.21
N SER A 17 59.51 -17.53 54.17
CA SER A 17 58.16 -18.08 53.99
C SER A 17 57.48 -17.35 52.83
N ARG A 18 57.55 -17.91 51.61
CA ARG A 18 56.73 -17.47 50.49
C ARG A 18 55.29 -17.85 50.81
N SER A 19 54.49 -16.87 51.24
CA SER A 19 53.04 -17.01 51.29
C SER A 19 52.54 -17.51 49.93
N PRO A 20 51.73 -18.59 49.85
CA PRO A 20 51.15 -19.01 48.59
C PRO A 20 50.24 -17.88 48.11
N ARG A 21 50.60 -17.23 46.99
CA ARG A 21 49.66 -16.33 46.29
C ARG A 21 48.50 -17.19 45.83
N VAL A 22 47.38 -17.11 46.54
CA VAL A 22 46.10 -17.63 46.07
C VAL A 22 45.79 -16.87 44.78
N ARG A 23 46.03 -17.51 43.64
CA ARG A 23 45.56 -17.02 42.34
C ARG A 23 44.04 -17.14 42.39
N GLY A 24 43.36 -16.05 42.70
CA GLY A 24 41.91 -15.97 42.51
C GLY A 24 41.56 -16.34 41.06
N PRO A 25 40.37 -16.92 40.81
CA PRO A 25 39.98 -17.32 39.47
C PRO A 25 40.05 -16.09 38.55
N MET A 26 40.96 -16.12 37.57
CA MET A 26 40.98 -15.15 36.47
C MET A 26 39.66 -15.31 35.71
N MET A 27 38.69 -14.45 35.99
CA MET A 27 37.49 -14.33 35.17
C MET A 27 37.95 -13.94 33.76
N ARG A 28 37.82 -14.87 32.81
CA ARG A 28 38.10 -14.57 31.39
C ARG A 28 37.17 -13.43 30.96
N PRO A 29 37.68 -12.33 30.39
CA PRO A 29 36.82 -11.28 29.88
C PRO A 29 35.92 -11.88 28.80
N ARG A 30 34.61 -11.88 29.05
CA ARG A 30 33.61 -12.27 28.03
C ARG A 30 33.74 -11.29 26.88
N SER A 31 34.04 -11.78 25.68
CA SER A 31 34.13 -10.91 24.52
C SER A 31 32.72 -10.42 24.17
N ILE A 32 32.55 -9.10 24.07
CA ILE A 32 31.31 -8.44 23.64
C ILE A 32 31.12 -8.52 22.12
N ARG A 33 32.18 -8.90 21.39
CA ARG A 33 32.20 -9.04 19.92
C ARG A 33 31.02 -9.84 19.33
N PRO A 34 30.67 -11.05 19.81
CA PRO A 34 29.51 -11.78 19.29
C PRO A 34 28.19 -11.03 19.50
N PHE A 35 28.05 -10.29 20.60
CA PHE A 35 26.86 -9.49 20.88
C PHE A 35 26.76 -8.29 19.93
N ILE A 36 27.87 -7.61 19.63
CA ILE A 36 27.91 -6.53 18.63
C ILE A 36 27.55 -7.07 17.24
N TRP A 37 28.12 -8.21 16.84
CA TRP A 37 27.78 -8.84 15.56
C TRP A 37 26.31 -9.24 15.48
N PHE A 38 25.74 -9.76 16.57
CA PHE A 38 24.32 -10.10 16.64
C PHE A 38 23.42 -8.87 16.44
N ILE A 39 23.72 -7.76 17.12
CA ILE A 39 22.98 -6.50 16.95
C ILE A 39 23.11 -5.97 15.51
N LEU A 40 24.31 -6.04 14.94
CA LEU A 40 24.55 -5.58 13.57
C LEU A 40 23.77 -6.40 12.54
N VAL A 41 23.72 -7.73 12.72
CA VAL A 41 22.91 -8.60 11.85
C VAL A 41 21.42 -8.27 11.97
N ILE A 42 20.91 -8.04 13.19
CA ILE A 42 19.51 -7.62 13.38
C ILE A 42 19.23 -6.28 12.71
N GLN A 43 20.12 -5.29 12.88
CA GLN A 43 19.98 -3.98 12.24
C GLN A 43 19.93 -4.10 10.71
N VAL A 44 20.84 -4.87 10.13
CA VAL A 44 20.85 -5.12 8.68
C VAL A 44 19.57 -5.83 8.24
N ALA A 45 19.09 -6.82 8.99
CA ALA A 45 17.83 -7.51 8.68
C ALA A 45 16.62 -6.55 8.70
N ILE A 46 16.56 -5.64 9.67
CA ILE A 46 15.50 -4.61 9.74
C ILE A 46 15.57 -3.67 8.53
N VAL A 47 16.76 -3.19 8.18
CA VAL A 47 16.94 -2.32 7.01
C VAL A 47 16.53 -3.04 5.73
N ILE A 48 16.95 -4.30 5.54
CA ILE A 48 16.54 -5.11 4.40
C ILE A 48 15.01 -5.26 4.37
N TYR A 49 14.38 -5.56 5.50
CA TYR A 49 12.94 -5.70 5.59
C TYR A 49 12.21 -4.42 5.14
N LEU A 50 12.65 -3.25 5.62
CA LEU A 50 12.07 -1.96 5.25
C LEU A 50 12.28 -1.63 3.76
N LEU A 51 13.44 -1.96 3.20
CA LEU A 51 13.73 -1.74 1.78
C LEU A 51 12.86 -2.66 0.89
N VAL A 52 12.71 -3.93 1.28
CA VAL A 52 11.85 -4.88 0.56
C VAL A 52 10.40 -4.44 0.62
N SER A 53 9.90 -4.01 1.78
CA SER A 53 8.51 -3.53 1.89
C SER A 53 8.26 -2.30 1.01
N GLN A 54 9.21 -1.36 0.96
CA GLN A 54 9.12 -0.19 0.08
C GLN A 54 9.14 -0.58 -1.41
N ALA A 55 10.02 -1.51 -1.78
CA ALA A 55 10.11 -2.00 -3.17
C ALA A 55 8.82 -2.69 -3.62
N ILE A 56 8.17 -3.45 -2.74
CA ILE A 56 6.87 -4.09 -3.02
C ILE A 56 5.79 -3.02 -3.27
N GLY A 57 5.71 -1.99 -2.43
CA GLY A 57 4.72 -0.91 -2.60
C GLY A 57 4.90 -0.14 -3.91
N LEU A 58 6.14 0.20 -4.27
CA LEU A 58 6.45 0.84 -5.56
C LEU A 58 6.14 -0.05 -6.76
N GLY A 59 6.37 -1.36 -6.63
CA GLY A 59 6.02 -2.33 -7.66
C GLY A 59 4.52 -2.44 -7.88
N GLN A 60 3.73 -2.48 -6.81
CA GLN A 60 2.26 -2.48 -6.89
C GLN A 60 1.74 -1.23 -7.59
N SER A 61 2.23 -0.04 -7.21
CA SER A 61 1.81 1.20 -7.88
C SER A 61 2.17 1.22 -9.36
N TRP A 62 3.33 0.69 -9.74
CA TRP A 62 3.74 0.60 -11.15
C TRP A 62 2.84 -0.34 -11.96
N ILE A 63 2.43 -1.47 -11.39
CA ILE A 63 1.51 -2.41 -12.03
C ILE A 63 0.13 -1.77 -12.19
N ASP A 64 -0.36 -1.09 -11.16
CA ASP A 64 -1.65 -0.40 -11.19
C ASP A 64 -1.64 0.75 -12.20
N ASP A 65 -0.55 1.53 -12.26
CA ASP A 65 -0.40 2.61 -13.23
C ASP A 65 -0.35 2.06 -14.67
N LEU A 66 0.24 0.88 -14.90
CA LEU A 66 0.20 0.23 -16.21
C LEU A 66 -1.21 -0.28 -16.56
N ARG A 67 -1.96 -0.81 -15.59
CA ARG A 67 -3.28 -1.40 -15.81
C ARG A 67 -4.39 -0.35 -15.96
N TYR A 68 -4.30 0.75 -15.23
CA TYR A 68 -5.37 1.75 -15.12
C TYR A 68 -4.99 3.14 -15.64
N GLY A 69 -3.71 3.39 -15.94
CA GLY A 69 -3.23 4.73 -16.28
C GLY A 69 -3.19 5.67 -15.08
N ASN A 70 -2.43 6.75 -15.21
CA ASN A 70 -2.36 7.81 -14.21
C ASN A 70 -2.50 9.16 -14.94
N PRO A 71 -3.66 9.85 -14.90
CA PRO A 71 -4.82 9.64 -14.03
C PRO A 71 -5.67 8.40 -14.39
N ARG A 72 -6.32 7.78 -13.39
CA ARG A 72 -7.16 6.58 -13.58
C ARG A 72 -8.47 6.98 -14.25
N THR A 73 -8.59 6.63 -15.53
CA THR A 73 -9.78 6.88 -16.34
C THR A 73 -10.44 5.58 -16.75
N ALA A 74 -11.77 5.51 -16.66
CA ALA A 74 -12.57 4.42 -17.20
C ALA A 74 -13.33 4.93 -18.44
N HIS A 75 -13.44 4.09 -19.46
CA HIS A 75 -14.24 4.38 -20.65
C HIS A 75 -15.14 3.19 -20.95
N ILE A 76 -16.44 3.46 -21.13
CA ILE A 76 -17.40 2.51 -21.67
C ILE A 76 -18.27 3.22 -22.71
N ALA A 77 -18.80 2.45 -23.66
CA ALA A 77 -19.77 2.93 -24.63
C ALA A 77 -20.94 1.95 -24.71
N GLY A 78 -22.15 2.47 -24.84
CA GLY A 78 -23.35 1.65 -24.90
C GLY A 78 -24.58 2.42 -25.35
N PHE A 79 -25.63 1.69 -25.67
CA PHE A 79 -26.94 2.24 -26.01
C PHE A 79 -27.78 2.34 -24.74
N VAL A 80 -28.04 3.57 -24.31
CA VAL A 80 -28.81 3.92 -23.12
C VAL A 80 -30.04 4.77 -23.47
N GLY A 81 -30.27 5.05 -24.76
CA GLY A 81 -31.39 5.85 -25.23
C GLY A 81 -31.15 7.36 -25.20
N HIS A 82 -29.91 7.83 -25.05
CA HIS A 82 -29.58 9.25 -24.94
C HIS A 82 -29.07 9.83 -26.27
N ASN A 83 -29.99 10.37 -27.07
CA ASN A 83 -29.66 11.06 -28.33
C ASN A 83 -28.81 10.23 -29.31
N GLU A 84 -28.99 8.91 -29.31
CA GLU A 84 -28.23 7.91 -30.10
C GLU A 84 -28.71 7.85 -31.55
N ALA A 85 -28.77 9.00 -32.20
CA ALA A 85 -29.11 9.10 -33.61
C ALA A 85 -28.03 8.41 -34.47
N HIS A 86 -28.43 7.83 -35.60
CA HIS A 86 -27.52 7.19 -36.55
C HIS A 86 -26.73 5.99 -36.00
N ASN A 87 -27.29 5.29 -34.99
CA ASN A 87 -26.68 4.10 -34.40
C ASN A 87 -25.30 4.37 -33.77
N GLN A 88 -25.10 5.58 -33.27
CA GLN A 88 -23.91 5.95 -32.51
C GLN A 88 -24.19 5.74 -31.01
N PRO A 89 -23.36 4.97 -30.29
CA PRO A 89 -23.56 4.76 -28.86
C PRO A 89 -23.23 6.01 -28.06
N SER A 90 -23.79 6.10 -26.86
CA SER A 90 -23.36 7.08 -25.87
C SER A 90 -22.01 6.67 -25.29
N HIS A 91 -21.10 7.62 -25.11
CA HIS A 91 -19.79 7.37 -24.52
C HIS A 91 -19.71 7.92 -23.11
N PHE A 92 -19.13 7.15 -22.19
CA PHE A 92 -18.99 7.52 -20.79
C PHE A 92 -17.52 7.46 -20.37
N PHE A 93 -17.02 8.58 -19.86
CA PHE A 93 -15.67 8.69 -19.34
C PHE A 93 -15.73 9.01 -17.85
N ALA A 94 -15.27 8.09 -17.01
CA ALA A 94 -15.09 8.38 -15.60
C ALA A 94 -13.64 8.68 -15.30
N LEU A 95 -13.40 9.65 -14.43
CA LEU A 95 -12.09 9.97 -13.92
C LEU A 95 -12.14 10.27 -12.43
N ASN A 96 -11.06 9.91 -11.74
CA ASN A 96 -10.81 10.38 -10.39
C ASN A 96 -9.98 11.68 -10.47
N LEU A 97 -10.62 12.81 -10.21
CA LEU A 97 -10.01 14.14 -10.20
C LEU A 97 -9.67 14.54 -8.76
N ASP A 98 -8.45 14.25 -8.30
CA ASP A 98 -7.97 14.61 -6.95
C ASP A 98 -8.93 14.21 -5.81
N ARG A 99 -9.45 12.97 -5.88
CA ARG A 99 -10.46 12.35 -4.98
C ARG A 99 -11.91 12.68 -5.32
N GLN A 100 -12.19 13.57 -6.27
CA GLN A 100 -13.54 13.80 -6.76
C GLN A 100 -13.77 12.93 -7.99
N VAL A 101 -14.71 11.99 -7.90
CA VAL A 101 -15.07 11.20 -9.08
C VAL A 101 -16.01 12.01 -9.96
N VAL A 102 -15.72 12.05 -11.25
CA VAL A 102 -16.52 12.74 -12.26
C VAL A 102 -16.75 11.80 -13.43
N VAL A 103 -18.00 11.69 -13.87
CA VAL A 103 -18.35 10.97 -15.09
C VAL A 103 -18.85 11.98 -16.14
N LEU A 104 -18.23 11.92 -17.31
CA LEU A 104 -18.63 12.68 -18.48
C LEU A 104 -19.38 11.76 -19.43
N GLU A 105 -20.58 12.17 -19.79
CA GLU A 105 -21.43 11.50 -20.76
C GLU A 105 -21.42 12.31 -22.07
N PHE A 106 -21.29 11.59 -23.18
CA PHE A 106 -21.37 12.09 -24.54
C PHE A 106 -22.54 11.39 -25.24
N PRO A 107 -23.76 11.95 -25.16
CA PRO A 107 -24.97 11.35 -25.71
C PRO A 107 -24.83 11.15 -27.23
N GLY A 108 -25.00 9.92 -27.70
CA GLY A 108 -24.84 9.57 -29.12
C GLY A 108 -23.50 9.98 -29.75
N GLY A 109 -22.44 10.13 -28.93
CA GLY A 109 -21.12 10.57 -29.41
C GLY A 109 -21.00 12.07 -29.72
N ASP A 110 -22.00 12.88 -29.40
CA ASP A 110 -21.97 14.31 -29.66
C ASP A 110 -21.23 15.09 -28.57
N ALA A 111 -20.02 15.55 -28.91
CA ALA A 111 -19.19 16.40 -28.04
C ALA A 111 -19.76 17.80 -27.77
N SER A 112 -20.83 18.20 -28.45
CA SER A 112 -21.54 19.47 -28.21
C SER A 112 -22.52 19.38 -27.04
N ASN A 113 -22.94 18.17 -26.67
CA ASN A 113 -23.99 17.90 -25.68
C ASN A 113 -23.45 17.12 -24.46
N VAL A 114 -22.24 17.45 -24.01
CA VAL A 114 -21.61 16.77 -22.87
C VAL A 114 -22.40 17.00 -21.59
N ARG A 115 -22.73 15.92 -20.90
CA ARG A 115 -23.37 15.94 -19.58
C ARG A 115 -22.36 15.52 -18.52
N THR A 116 -22.36 16.19 -17.38
CA THR A 116 -21.43 15.90 -16.28
C THR A 116 -22.21 15.36 -15.09
N LEU A 117 -21.85 14.15 -14.66
CA LEU A 117 -22.37 13.50 -13.47
C LEU A 117 -21.30 13.57 -12.38
N VAL A 118 -21.63 14.25 -11.28
CA VAL A 118 -20.72 14.40 -10.14
C VAL A 118 -20.88 13.17 -9.24
N GLY A 119 -19.78 12.45 -9.08
CA GLY A 119 -19.71 11.28 -8.21
C GLY A 119 -19.33 11.60 -6.77
N PRO A 120 -19.04 10.55 -5.97
CA PRO A 120 -18.66 10.71 -4.58
C PRO A 120 -17.28 11.36 -4.46
N TYR A 121 -17.05 11.93 -3.29
CA TYR A 121 -15.73 12.33 -2.85
C TYR A 121 -15.06 11.19 -2.09
N LEU A 122 -13.85 10.81 -2.48
CA LEU A 122 -13.12 9.68 -1.92
C LEU A 122 -12.30 10.09 -0.70
N PHE A 123 -12.47 9.36 0.39
CA PHE A 123 -11.72 9.57 1.63
C PHE A 123 -10.69 8.47 1.85
N GLY A 124 -9.55 8.82 2.46
CA GLY A 124 -8.48 7.89 2.82
C GLY A 124 -7.11 8.28 2.27
N ALA A 125 -6.09 7.54 2.69
CA ALA A 125 -4.76 7.63 2.10
C ALA A 125 -4.79 7.09 0.65
N ASP A 126 -4.06 7.76 -0.24
CA ASP A 126 -3.96 7.43 -1.68
C ASP A 126 -5.32 7.40 -2.41
N ALA A 127 -6.31 8.16 -1.91
CA ALA A 127 -7.66 8.16 -2.46
C ALA A 127 -7.75 8.74 -3.88
N ASP A 128 -6.82 9.62 -4.25
CA ASP A 128 -6.57 10.11 -5.60
C ASP A 128 -6.16 8.98 -6.57
N ARG A 129 -5.68 7.86 -6.03
CA ARG A 129 -5.20 6.70 -6.77
C ARG A 129 -6.18 5.53 -6.80
N HIS A 130 -7.42 5.71 -6.38
CA HIS A 130 -8.39 4.62 -6.52
C HIS A 130 -8.90 4.51 -7.96
N PRO A 131 -8.92 3.29 -8.54
CA PRO A 131 -9.47 3.07 -9.86
C PRO A 131 -10.98 3.27 -9.81
N VAL A 132 -11.47 3.90 -10.87
CA VAL A 132 -12.90 4.05 -11.14
C VAL A 132 -13.25 3.06 -12.23
N MET A 133 -14.37 2.36 -12.06
CA MET A 133 -14.92 1.45 -13.06
C MET A 133 -16.34 1.87 -13.38
N LEU A 134 -16.71 1.70 -14.64
CA LEU A 134 -18.07 1.93 -15.13
C LEU A 134 -18.64 0.63 -15.67
N ASP A 135 -19.93 0.46 -15.46
CA ASP A 135 -20.71 -0.59 -16.07
C ASP A 135 -22.10 -0.09 -16.45
N LEU A 136 -22.70 -0.75 -17.44
CA LEU A 136 -24.00 -0.41 -17.99
C LEU A 136 -24.93 -1.61 -17.85
N ARG A 137 -25.92 -1.51 -16.97
CA ARG A 137 -26.89 -2.58 -16.70
C ARG A 137 -28.15 -1.99 -16.06
N ASP A 138 -29.29 -2.63 -16.28
CA ASP A 138 -30.53 -2.34 -15.56
C ASP A 138 -30.36 -2.75 -14.08
N VAL A 139 -30.44 -1.79 -13.16
CA VAL A 139 -30.31 -2.05 -11.70
C VAL A 139 -31.62 -1.91 -10.94
N ASP A 140 -32.60 -1.18 -11.48
CA ASP A 140 -33.87 -0.92 -10.81
C ASP A 140 -35.04 -1.76 -11.37
N GLY A 141 -34.80 -2.51 -12.45
CA GLY A 141 -35.74 -3.43 -13.09
C GLY A 141 -36.70 -2.75 -14.07
N ASP A 142 -36.41 -1.52 -14.52
CA ASP A 142 -37.28 -0.75 -15.40
C ASP A 142 -37.02 -0.97 -16.91
N GLN A 143 -36.11 -1.89 -17.26
CA GLN A 143 -35.63 -2.20 -18.61
C GLN A 143 -34.82 -1.10 -19.29
N ASN A 144 -34.57 0.03 -18.63
CA ASN A 144 -33.61 1.02 -19.08
C ASN A 144 -32.22 0.65 -18.59
N VAL A 145 -31.21 1.02 -19.37
CA VAL A 145 -29.82 0.77 -18.99
C VAL A 145 -29.38 1.88 -18.04
N ASP A 146 -29.09 1.49 -16.80
CA ASP A 146 -28.53 2.36 -15.78
C ASP A 146 -27.00 2.36 -15.82
N LEU A 147 -26.42 3.39 -15.19
CA LEU A 147 -24.97 3.55 -15.09
C LEU A 147 -24.51 3.17 -13.69
N LEU A 148 -23.66 2.16 -13.58
CA LEU A 148 -23.07 1.71 -12.33
C LEU A 148 -21.63 2.20 -12.23
N LEU A 149 -21.34 2.98 -11.20
CA LEU A 149 -20.02 3.48 -10.87
C LEU A 149 -19.45 2.67 -9.70
N THR A 150 -18.35 1.98 -9.93
CA THR A 150 -17.66 1.21 -8.88
C THR A 150 -16.32 1.86 -8.56
N VAL A 151 -16.08 2.15 -7.28
CA VAL A 151 -14.82 2.70 -6.79
C VAL A 151 -14.41 1.96 -5.54
N ARG A 152 -13.26 1.30 -5.58
CA ARG A 152 -12.83 0.32 -4.56
C ARG A 152 -13.88 -0.79 -4.41
N ASP A 153 -14.65 -0.75 -3.32
CA ASP A 153 -15.68 -1.72 -2.95
C ASP A 153 -17.07 -1.04 -2.81
N GLU A 154 -17.17 0.25 -3.16
CA GLU A 154 -18.42 1.00 -3.14
C GLU A 154 -19.00 1.09 -4.55
N GLN A 155 -20.30 0.83 -4.66
CA GLN A 155 -21.05 0.90 -5.90
C GLN A 155 -22.11 1.98 -5.79
N ILE A 156 -22.16 2.85 -6.79
CA ILE A 156 -23.13 3.92 -6.91
C ILE A 156 -23.85 3.76 -8.23
N ALA A 157 -25.15 3.52 -8.15
CA ALA A 157 -26.01 3.48 -9.32
C ALA A 157 -26.49 4.89 -9.67
N TYR A 158 -26.49 5.23 -10.95
CA TYR A 158 -27.22 6.34 -11.53
C TYR A 158 -28.33 5.77 -12.39
N VAL A 159 -29.56 6.07 -12.01
CA VAL A 159 -30.75 5.56 -12.69
C VAL A 159 -31.04 6.43 -13.89
N ASN A 160 -31.33 5.79 -15.01
CA ASN A 160 -31.73 6.44 -16.25
C ASN A 160 -33.23 6.71 -16.23
N LYS A 161 -33.61 7.97 -15.98
CA LYS A 161 -35.01 8.42 -16.05
C LYS A 161 -35.13 9.63 -16.95
N GLU A 162 -36.18 9.63 -17.79
CA GLU A 162 -36.52 10.74 -18.68
C GLU A 162 -35.37 11.14 -19.63
N GLY A 163 -34.53 10.16 -20.01
CA GLY A 163 -33.39 10.40 -20.89
C GLY A 163 -32.25 11.16 -20.23
N THR A 164 -32.11 11.04 -18.90
CA THR A 164 -31.01 11.60 -18.11
C THR A 164 -30.61 10.64 -16.98
N PHE A 165 -29.33 10.64 -16.63
CA PHE A 165 -28.85 9.93 -15.45
C PHE A 165 -28.98 10.80 -14.21
N ARG A 166 -29.52 10.22 -13.13
CA ARG A 166 -29.59 10.87 -11.81
C ARG A 166 -29.36 9.87 -10.69
N LEU A 167 -29.08 10.37 -9.50
CA LEU A 167 -29.06 9.52 -8.31
C LEU A 167 -30.47 8.96 -8.03
N PRO A 168 -30.58 7.72 -7.52
CA PRO A 168 -31.85 7.14 -7.12
C PRO A 168 -32.49 7.94 -5.98
N THR A 169 -33.81 7.96 -5.95
CA THR A 169 -34.62 8.44 -4.83
C THR A 169 -34.62 7.41 -3.69
N GLY A 170 -35.00 7.80 -2.48
CA GLY A 170 -34.97 6.90 -1.31
C GLY A 170 -35.79 5.61 -1.50
N GLU A 171 -36.89 5.68 -2.25
CA GLU A 171 -37.71 4.51 -2.59
C GLU A 171 -36.98 3.60 -3.60
N GLU A 172 -36.41 4.17 -4.67
CA GLU A 172 -35.63 3.44 -5.67
C GLU A 172 -34.39 2.76 -5.05
N TRP A 173 -33.72 3.42 -4.08
CA TRP A 173 -32.62 2.81 -3.33
C TRP A 173 -33.03 1.51 -2.63
N SER A 174 -34.25 1.46 -2.08
CA SER A 174 -34.74 0.26 -1.40
C SER A 174 -35.00 -0.89 -2.39
N THR A 175 -35.45 -0.57 -3.61
CA THR A 175 -35.65 -1.53 -4.70
C THR A 175 -34.31 -2.08 -5.19
N ILE A 176 -33.34 -1.20 -5.44
CA ILE A 176 -31.99 -1.59 -5.90
C ILE A 176 -31.33 -2.52 -4.86
N GLN A 177 -31.45 -2.23 -3.57
CA GLN A 177 -30.92 -3.09 -2.51
C GLN A 177 -31.57 -4.48 -2.44
N GLN A 178 -32.86 -4.60 -2.82
CA GLN A 178 -33.54 -5.88 -2.85
C GLN A 178 -33.18 -6.73 -4.08
N LEU A 179 -32.81 -6.06 -5.19
CA LEU A 179 -32.42 -6.70 -6.44
C LEU A 179 -30.93 -7.06 -6.51
N GLN A 180 -30.10 -6.44 -5.67
CA GLN A 180 -28.69 -6.79 -5.54
C GLN A 180 -28.51 -8.08 -4.71
N PRO A 181 -27.73 -9.06 -5.20
CA PRO A 181 -27.53 -10.36 -4.56
C PRO A 181 -26.65 -10.33 -3.31
#